data_AF-A0AAA9T3X9-F1
#
_entry.id   AF-A0AAA9T3X9-F1
#
_cell.length_a   1.000
_cell.length_b   1.000
_cell.length_c   1.000
_cell.angle_alpha   90.00
_cell.angle_beta   90.00
_cell.angle_gamma   90.00
#
_symmetry.space_group_name_H-M   'P 1'
#
loop_
_entity.id
_entity.type
_entity.pdbx_description
1 polymer ?
#
loop_
_entity_poly.entity_id
_entity_poly.type
_entity_poly.pdbx_seq_one_letter_code
_entity_poly.pdbx_strand_id
1 'polypeptide(L)'
;MANRWGNLLTLFFWAPKSLQIVIAAMKLRRLLLGRKVMTNLDSILKSRDITLPTKVCLVKTMVFPVVIYGCESWTVKKAERRRIDAFELWCWRRLLRVPWTARRSNQSILKEISPGCSLEGLMLKLKLQYLGHLM
;
A
#
# COMPACT_ATOMS: atom_id res chain seq x y z
N MET A 1 11.86 34.96 17.22
CA MET A 1 11.00 33.78 17.48
C MET A 1 11.06 32.81 16.30
N ALA A 2 12.21 32.20 16.01
CA ALA A 2 12.45 31.44 14.77
C ALA A 2 13.07 30.04 15.03
N ASN A 3 12.73 29.41 16.17
CA ASN A 3 13.55 28.31 16.69
C ASN A 3 12.74 27.06 17.07
N ARG A 4 11.41 27.04 16.87
CA ARG A 4 10.57 25.87 17.22
C ARG A 4 10.33 24.91 16.03
N TRP A 5 10.43 25.41 14.80
CA TRP A 5 10.17 24.62 13.58
C TRP A 5 11.41 23.90 13.02
N GLY A 6 12.62 24.37 13.33
CA GLY A 6 13.87 23.72 12.90
C GLY A 6 14.04 22.30 13.45
N ASN A 7 13.41 21.99 14.59
CA ASN A 7 13.56 20.70 15.27
C ASN A 7 12.70 19.57 14.68
N LEU A 8 11.62 19.88 13.97
CA LEU A 8 10.80 18.86 13.32
C LEU A 8 11.48 18.34 12.04
N LEU A 9 12.06 19.23 11.23
CA LEU A 9 12.78 18.84 10.01
C LEU A 9 14.10 18.11 10.32
N THR A 10 14.81 18.49 11.40
CA THR A 10 16.03 17.79 11.83
C THR A 10 15.76 16.42 12.47
N LEU A 11 14.63 16.23 13.16
CA LEU A 11 14.20 14.91 13.64
C LEU A 11 13.85 13.94 12.50
N PHE A 12 13.31 14.43 11.38
CA PHE A 12 12.98 13.58 10.23
C PHE A 12 14.21 13.12 9.42
N PHE A 13 15.25 13.94 9.35
CA PHE A 13 16.48 13.60 8.60
C PHE A 13 17.56 12.94 9.47
N TRP A 14 17.58 13.23 10.78
CA TRP A 14 18.53 12.70 11.75
C TRP A 14 17.89 11.72 12.75
N ALA A 15 16.91 10.94 12.28
CA ALA A 15 16.42 9.81 13.07
C ALA A 15 17.59 8.82 13.26
N PRO A 16 17.95 8.44 14.50
CA PRO A 16 19.01 7.46 14.75
C PRO A 16 18.74 6.17 13.97
N LYS A 17 19.82 5.52 13.51
CA LYS A 17 19.73 4.30 12.66
C LYS A 17 18.82 3.23 13.29
N SER A 18 18.75 3.16 14.62
CA SER A 18 17.83 2.32 15.39
C SER A 18 16.35 2.59 15.06
N LEU A 19 15.91 3.86 15.04
CA LEU A 19 14.54 4.23 14.69
C LEU A 19 14.21 3.92 13.22
N GLN A 20 15.18 4.11 12.30
CA GLN A 20 14.98 3.77 10.89
C GLN A 20 14.76 2.26 10.68
N ILE A 21 15.47 1.42 11.43
CA ILE A 21 15.31 -0.05 11.39
C ILE A 21 13.92 -0.44 11.89
N VAL A 22 13.48 0.12 13.02
CA VAL A 22 12.14 -0.15 13.59
C VAL A 22 11.03 0.25 12.61
N ILE A 23 11.14 1.43 12.00
CA ILE A 23 10.18 1.91 11.00
C ILE A 23 10.17 1.01 9.76
N ALA A 24 11.34 0.56 9.29
CA ALA A 24 11.43 -0.36 8.16
C ALA A 24 10.80 -1.73 8.48
N ALA A 25 11.04 -2.27 9.68
CA ALA A 25 10.43 -3.52 10.14
C ALA A 25 8.90 -3.40 10.25
N MET A 26 8.39 -2.27 10.74
CA MET A 26 6.96 -2.03 10.86
C MET A 26 6.26 -1.98 9.49
N LYS A 27 6.87 -1.33 8.49
CA LYS A 27 6.38 -1.31 7.10
C LYS A 27 6.30 -2.72 6.51
N LEU A 28 7.35 -3.50 6.67
CA LEU A 28 7.40 -4.88 6.20
C LEU A 28 6.34 -5.75 6.88
N ARG A 29 6.15 -5.60 8.20
CA ARG A 29 5.10 -6.30 8.95
C ARG A 29 3.70 -5.99 8.40
N ARG A 30 3.44 -4.74 8.02
CA ARG A 30 2.15 -4.32 7.42
C ARG A 30 1.91 -4.97 6.06
N LEU A 31 2.93 -5.06 5.21
CA LEU A 31 2.83 -5.80 3.94
C LEU A 31 2.56 -7.29 4.17
N LEU A 32 3.17 -7.90 5.18
CA LEU A 32 2.92 -9.30 5.56
C LEU A 32 1.48 -9.50 6.06
N LEU A 33 0.96 -8.57 6.87
CA LEU A 33 -0.43 -8.59 7.32
C LEU A 33 -1.40 -8.44 6.13
N GLY A 34 -1.12 -7.53 5.20
CA GLY A 34 -1.89 -7.40 3.97
C GLY A 34 -1.92 -8.70 3.15
N ARG A 35 -0.77 -9.38 3.02
CA ARG A 35 -0.71 -10.70 2.37
C ARG A 35 -1.56 -11.75 3.10
N LYS A 36 -1.53 -11.77 4.43
CA LYS A 36 -2.33 -12.70 5.24
C LYS A 36 -3.84 -12.46 5.04
N VAL A 37 -4.28 -11.20 5.05
CA VAL A 37 -5.69 -10.87 4.78
C VAL A 37 -6.08 -11.31 3.36
N MET A 38 -5.21 -11.07 2.38
CA MET A 38 -5.46 -11.49 1.00
C MET A 38 -5.57 -13.02 0.86
N THR A 39 -4.75 -13.79 1.58
CA THR A 39 -4.86 -15.26 1.59
C THR A 39 -6.11 -15.75 2.32
N ASN A 40 -6.57 -15.04 3.35
CA ASN A 40 -7.82 -15.39 4.04
C ASN A 40 -9.04 -15.14 3.14
N LEU A 41 -8.99 -14.12 2.30
CA LEU A 41 -10.03 -13.80 1.32
C LEU A 41 -9.94 -14.66 0.03
N ASP A 42 -8.96 -15.55 -0.07
CA ASP A 42 -8.65 -16.27 -1.31
C ASP A 42 -9.83 -17.11 -1.81
N SER A 43 -10.61 -17.72 -0.91
CA SER A 43 -11.82 -18.48 -1.27
C SER A 43 -12.89 -17.60 -1.93
N ILE A 44 -13.14 -16.41 -1.38
CA ILE A 44 -14.10 -15.43 -1.88
C ILE A 44 -13.62 -14.85 -3.22
N LEU A 45 -12.34 -14.51 -3.33
CA LEU A 45 -11.78 -14.00 -4.57
C LEU A 45 -11.80 -15.05 -5.70
N LYS A 46 -11.76 -16.32 -5.33
CA LYS A 46 -11.85 -17.47 -6.21
C LYS A 46 -13.29 -17.85 -6.63
N SER A 47 -14.34 -17.38 -5.97
CA SER A 47 -15.71 -17.70 -6.41
C SER A 47 -15.99 -17.10 -7.79
N ARG A 48 -16.77 -17.79 -8.63
CA ARG A 48 -17.18 -17.27 -9.95
C ARG A 48 -18.41 -16.36 -9.86
N ASP A 49 -19.15 -16.47 -8.76
CA ASP A 49 -20.45 -15.83 -8.56
C ASP A 49 -20.33 -14.32 -8.29
N ILE A 50 -19.16 -13.87 -7.84
CA ILE A 50 -18.89 -12.47 -7.51
C ILE A 50 -18.25 -11.78 -8.72
N THR A 51 -18.82 -10.64 -9.10
CA THR A 51 -18.32 -9.81 -10.19
C THR A 51 -16.94 -9.22 -9.86
N LEU A 52 -16.11 -9.01 -10.90
CA LEU A 52 -14.79 -8.40 -10.78
C LEU A 52 -14.81 -7.04 -10.03
N PRO A 53 -15.70 -6.06 -10.34
CA PRO A 53 -15.71 -4.77 -9.64
C PRO A 53 -15.98 -4.91 -8.13
N THR A 54 -16.85 -5.83 -7.72
CA THR A 54 -17.10 -6.09 -6.29
C THR A 54 -15.86 -6.64 -5.60
N LYS A 55 -15.12 -7.54 -6.25
CA LYS A 55 -13.85 -8.05 -5.70
C LYS A 55 -12.77 -6.97 -5.61
N VAL A 56 -12.68 -6.08 -6.61
CA VAL A 56 -11.78 -4.91 -6.56
C VAL A 56 -12.15 -4.01 -5.38
N CYS A 57 -13.44 -3.77 -5.17
CA CYS A 57 -13.93 -3.02 -4.01
C CYS A 57 -13.51 -3.69 -2.70
N LEU A 58 -13.72 -5.00 -2.54
CA LEU A 58 -13.33 -5.76 -1.35
C LEU A 58 -11.83 -5.66 -1.03
N VAL A 59 -10.96 -5.79 -2.04
CA VAL A 59 -9.50 -5.65 -1.84
C VAL A 59 -9.16 -4.23 -1.39
N LYS A 60 -9.76 -3.22 -2.02
CA LYS A 60 -9.54 -1.81 -1.66
C LYS A 60 -10.05 -1.45 -0.27
N THR A 61 -11.12 -2.07 0.21
CA THR A 61 -11.70 -1.76 1.52
C THR A 61 -11.07 -2.56 2.66
N MET A 62 -10.67 -3.81 2.42
CA MET A 62 -10.18 -4.69 3.49
C MET A 62 -8.65 -4.79 3.51
N VAL A 63 -8.00 -4.88 2.35
CA VAL A 63 -6.55 -5.15 2.26
C VAL A 63 -5.75 -3.84 2.29
N PHE A 64 -6.18 -2.83 1.53
CA PHE A 64 -5.42 -1.58 1.40
C PHE A 64 -5.31 -0.81 2.72
N PRO A 65 -6.36 -0.66 3.55
CA PRO A 65 -6.27 0.02 4.84
C PRO A 65 -5.28 -0.65 5.80
N VAL A 66 -5.16 -1.97 5.77
CA VAL A 66 -4.22 -2.72 6.63
C VAL A 66 -2.77 -2.37 6.30
N VAL A 67 -2.47 -2.18 5.01
CA VAL A 67 -1.13 -1.87 4.51
C VAL A 67 -0.77 -0.40 4.71
N ILE A 68 -1.72 0.51 4.47
CA ILE A 68 -1.48 1.97 4.57
C ILE A 68 -1.61 2.52 5.99
N TYR A 69 -2.06 1.73 6.96
CA TYR A 69 -2.20 2.19 8.33
C TYR A 69 -0.87 2.74 8.89
N GLY A 70 -0.91 4.00 9.35
CA GLY A 70 0.27 4.70 9.87
C GLY A 70 1.21 5.23 8.78
N CYS A 71 0.77 5.27 7.51
CA CYS A 71 1.59 5.81 6.41
C CYS A 71 1.94 7.30 6.57
N GLU A 72 1.15 8.04 7.34
CA GLU A 72 1.35 9.47 7.63
C GLU A 72 2.73 9.73 8.25
N SER A 73 3.13 8.89 9.21
CA SER A 73 4.43 9.00 9.89
C SER A 73 5.60 8.41 9.10
N TRP A 74 5.35 7.81 7.93
CA TRP A 74 6.37 7.09 7.17
C TRP A 74 7.04 7.96 6.11
N THR A 75 8.37 7.98 6.12
CA THR A 75 9.17 8.41 4.97
C THR A 75 9.17 7.32 3.89
N VAL A 76 8.58 7.59 2.74
CA VAL A 76 8.47 6.61 1.64
C VAL A 76 9.69 6.76 0.72
N LYS A 77 10.69 5.90 0.91
CA LYS A 77 11.88 5.82 0.04
C LYS A 77 11.54 5.10 -1.28
N LYS A 78 12.34 5.32 -2.33
CA LYS A 78 12.16 4.69 -3.66
C LYS A 78 12.09 3.15 -3.61
N ALA A 79 12.88 2.52 -2.74
CA ALA A 79 12.84 1.07 -2.54
C ALA A 79 11.51 0.59 -1.93
N GLU A 80 10.91 1.36 -1.03
CA GLU A 80 9.61 1.03 -0.43
C GLU A 80 8.47 1.20 -1.44
N ARG A 81 8.52 2.22 -2.30
CA ARG A 81 7.56 2.37 -3.41
C ARG A 81 7.53 1.13 -4.29
N ARG A 82 8.71 0.64 -4.71
CA ARG A 82 8.83 -0.60 -5.48
C ARG A 82 8.20 -1.81 -4.79
N ARG A 83 8.32 -1.91 -3.46
CA ARG A 83 7.69 -3.00 -2.68
C ARG A 83 6.16 -2.86 -2.63
N ILE A 84 5.65 -1.65 -2.51
CA ILE A 84 4.22 -1.32 -2.53
C ILE A 84 3.64 -1.62 -3.92
N ASP A 85 4.30 -1.18 -4.99
CA ASP A 85 3.87 -1.46 -6.37
C ASP A 85 3.86 -2.97 -6.67
N ALA A 86 4.88 -3.69 -6.21
CA ALA A 86 4.94 -5.14 -6.33
C ALA A 86 3.83 -5.83 -5.53
N PHE A 87 3.48 -5.31 -4.35
CA PHE A 87 2.37 -5.82 -3.55
C PHE A 87 1.02 -5.56 -4.23
N GLU A 88 0.80 -4.37 -4.77
CA GLU A 88 -0.42 -4.02 -5.51
C GLU A 88 -0.60 -4.95 -6.72
N LEU A 89 0.44 -5.12 -7.54
CA LEU A 89 0.42 -6.03 -8.68
C LEU A 89 0.23 -7.50 -8.27
N TRP A 90 0.79 -7.91 -7.13
CA TRP A 90 0.57 -9.26 -6.59
C TRP A 90 -0.90 -9.48 -6.22
N CYS A 91 -1.56 -8.49 -5.59
CA CYS A 91 -2.99 -8.56 -5.28
C CYS A 91 -3.84 -8.69 -6.55
N TRP A 92 -3.54 -7.88 -7.56
CA TRP A 92 -4.24 -7.88 -8.85
C TRP A 92 -4.05 -9.17 -9.65
N ARG A 93 -2.84 -9.72 -9.70
CA ARG A 93 -2.59 -11.03 -10.32
C ARG A 93 -3.39 -12.14 -9.67
N ARG A 94 -3.48 -12.12 -8.34
CA ARG A 94 -4.23 -13.12 -7.59
C ARG A 94 -5.74 -13.00 -7.81
N LEU A 95 -6.25 -11.76 -7.90
CA LEU A 95 -7.63 -11.48 -8.26
C LEU A 95 -8.00 -12.01 -9.66
N LEU A 96 -7.14 -11.77 -10.65
CA LEU A 96 -7.33 -12.25 -12.03
C LEU A 96 -6.95 -13.72 -12.23
N ARG A 97 -6.46 -14.40 -11.18
CA ARG A 97 -6.02 -15.80 -11.23
C ARG A 97 -4.97 -16.07 -12.32
N VAL A 98 -4.15 -15.07 -12.63
CA VAL A 98 -3.11 -15.19 -13.65
C VAL A 98 -2.01 -16.10 -13.09
N PRO A 99 -1.75 -17.27 -13.70
CA PRO A 99 -0.68 -18.14 -13.25
C PRO A 99 0.66 -17.44 -13.48
N TRP A 100 1.65 -17.73 -12.63
CA TRP A 100 2.98 -17.13 -12.75
C TRP A 100 3.66 -17.42 -14.10
N THR A 101 3.28 -18.54 -14.75
CA THR A 101 3.75 -18.97 -16.08
C THR A 101 3.18 -18.10 -17.20
N ALA A 102 2.02 -17.48 -17.00
CA ALA A 102 1.46 -16.57 -18.00
C ALA A 102 2.29 -15.28 -18.02
N ARG A 103 3.04 -15.09 -19.12
CA ARG A 103 3.88 -13.91 -19.37
C ARG A 103 3.03 -12.69 -19.72
N ARG A 104 2.14 -12.27 -18.81
CA ARG A 104 1.29 -11.07 -18.93
C ARG A 104 2.05 -9.84 -18.46
N SER A 105 1.91 -8.74 -19.20
CA SER A 105 2.54 -7.47 -18.85
C SER A 105 1.83 -6.82 -17.65
N ASN A 106 2.59 -6.11 -16.80
CA ASN A 106 2.00 -5.38 -15.67
C ASN A 106 0.99 -4.32 -16.15
N GLN A 107 1.26 -3.70 -17.30
CA GLN A 107 0.38 -2.68 -17.87
C GLN A 107 -0.96 -3.26 -18.33
N SER A 108 -0.98 -4.47 -18.92
CA SER A 108 -2.25 -5.08 -19.32
C SER A 108 -3.13 -5.39 -18.12
N ILE A 109 -2.54 -5.88 -17.02
CA ILE A 109 -3.24 -6.18 -15.77
C ILE A 109 -3.88 -4.91 -15.18
N LEU A 110 -3.13 -3.80 -15.17
CA LEU A 110 -3.64 -2.53 -14.65
C LEU A 110 -4.73 -1.94 -15.53
N LYS A 111 -4.63 -2.08 -16.86
CA LYS A 111 -5.67 -1.64 -17.80
C LYS A 111 -6.97 -2.43 -17.65
N GLU A 112 -6.87 -3.74 -17.42
CA GLU A 112 -8.02 -4.63 -17.27
C GLU A 112 -8.81 -4.36 -15.98
N ILE A 113 -8.12 -4.10 -14.87
CA ILE A 113 -8.78 -3.80 -13.58
C ILE A 113 -9.25 -2.34 -13.52
N SER A 114 -8.50 -1.43 -14.16
CA SER A 114 -8.66 0.03 -14.07
C SER A 114 -9.02 0.48 -12.65
N PRO A 115 -8.14 0.23 -11.65
CA PRO A 115 -8.43 0.66 -10.30
C PRO A 115 -8.37 2.18 -10.28
N GLY A 116 -9.52 2.86 -10.26
CA GLY A 116 -9.60 4.33 -10.30
C GLY A 116 -8.74 5.10 -9.28
N CYS A 117 -8.12 4.42 -8.30
CA CYS A 117 -7.02 4.94 -7.49
C CYS A 117 -6.00 3.81 -7.24
N SER A 118 -4.71 4.09 -7.43
CA SER A 118 -3.60 3.21 -7.03
C SER A 118 -3.35 3.26 -5.52
N LEU A 119 -2.58 2.30 -4.99
CA LEU A 119 -2.24 2.26 -3.57
C LEU A 119 -1.38 3.47 -3.17
N GLU A 120 -0.45 3.90 -4.02
CA GLU A 120 0.33 5.12 -3.84
C GLU A 120 -0.58 6.37 -3.82
N GLY A 121 -1.56 6.44 -4.72
CA GLY A 121 -2.53 7.54 -4.75
C GLY A 121 -3.38 7.61 -3.47
N LEU A 122 -3.77 6.46 -2.92
CA LEU A 122 -4.49 6.40 -1.65
C LEU A 122 -3.62 6.86 -0.48
N MET A 123 -2.35 6.46 -0.44
CA MET A 123 -1.40 6.93 0.58
C MET A 123 -1.16 8.44 0.48
N LEU A 124 -1.03 8.99 -0.73
CA LEU A 124 -0.88 10.42 -0.95
C LEU A 124 -2.12 11.17 -0.45
N LYS A 125 -3.31 10.67 -0.78
CA LYS A 125 -4.58 11.27 -0.34
C LYS A 125 -4.68 11.33 1.19
N LEU A 126 -4.34 10.24 1.88
CA LEU A 126 -4.34 10.21 3.36
C LEU A 126 -3.34 11.19 3.95
N LYS A 127 -2.12 11.27 3.40
CA LYS A 127 -1.13 12.25 3.84
C LYS A 127 -1.61 13.69 3.65
N LEU A 128 -2.26 13.99 2.53
CA LEU A 128 -2.82 15.32 2.27
C LEU A 128 -3.98 15.64 3.21
N GLN A 129 -4.87 14.67 3.47
CA GLN A 129 -5.97 14.84 4.42
C GLN A 129 -5.45 15.10 5.84
N TYR A 130 -4.44 14.35 6.29
CA TYR A 130 -3.81 14.56 7.59
C TYR A 130 -3.19 15.96 7.70
N LEU A 131 -2.46 16.41 6.67
CA LEU A 131 -1.92 17.77 6.62
C LEU A 131 -3.01 18.85 6.62
N GLY A 132 -4.13 18.62 5.94
CA GLY A 132 -5.28 19.52 5.91
C GLY A 132 -6.08 19.57 7.23
N HIS A 133 -6.03 18.52 8.05
CA HIS A 133 -6.61 18.54 9.40
C HIS A 133 -5.73 19.27 10.43
N LEU A 134 -4.43 19.39 10.14
CA LEU A 134 -3.43 20.01 11.02
C LEU A 134 -3.23 21.51 10.76
N MET A 135 -3.62 22.00 9.58
CA MET A 135 -3.64 23.42 9.22
C MET A 135 -4.99 24.05 9.56
#